data_AF-A0A943HJY1-F1
#
_entry.id   AF-A0A943HJY1-F1
#
_cell.length_a   1.000
_cell.length_b   1.000
_cell.length_c   1.000
_cell.angle_alpha   90.00
_cell.angle_beta   90.00
_cell.angle_gamma   90.00
#
_symmetry.space_group_name_H-M   'P 1'
#
loop_
_entity.id
_entity.type
_entity.pdbx_description
1 polymer ?
#
loop_
_entity_poly.entity_id
_entity_poly.type
_entity_poly.pdbx_seq_one_letter_code
_entity_poly.pdbx_strand_id
1 'polypeptide(L)'
;MEDYLLCHAAFVMPAAFACYKTDGDLKKLRGDTAYLNRVLNANIEGYRAIRDAGHIILPKEDADFEGEKYRKTCLRFFKLMCATSLGKLCASDHAMNAIDEMSALNRDLKKFFDENGAAYPVWQTLEAEAGRYLQ
;
A
#
# COMPACT_ATOMS: atom_id res chain seq x y z
N MET A 1 4.82 8.99 -17.38
CA MET A 1 3.63 9.10 -16.49
C MET A 1 3.22 7.75 -15.95
N GLU A 2 3.34 6.69 -16.75
CA GLU A 2 3.06 5.31 -16.35
C GLU A 2 3.81 4.85 -15.08
N ASP A 3 5.14 4.99 -15.04
CA ASP A 3 5.96 4.59 -13.88
C ASP A 3 5.52 5.23 -12.55
N TYR A 4 5.17 6.53 -12.60
CA TYR A 4 4.67 7.23 -11.42
C TYR A 4 3.33 6.67 -10.96
N LEU A 5 2.42 6.36 -11.89
CA LEU A 5 1.11 5.79 -11.56
C LEU A 5 1.26 4.38 -10.98
N LEU A 6 2.17 3.55 -11.51
CA LEU A 6 2.49 2.24 -10.94
C LEU A 6 3.02 2.35 -9.51
N CYS A 7 4.01 3.23 -9.29
CA CYS A 7 4.57 3.45 -7.96
C CYS A 7 3.50 4.00 -7.00
N HIS A 8 2.70 4.96 -7.44
CA HIS A 8 1.60 5.51 -6.64
C HIS A 8 0.61 4.40 -6.25
N ALA A 9 0.17 3.59 -7.22
CA ALA A 9 -0.74 2.47 -7.00
C ALA A 9 -0.16 1.45 -5.99
N ALA A 10 1.12 1.10 -6.13
CA ALA A 10 1.84 0.22 -5.21
C ALA A 10 2.03 0.79 -3.79
N PHE A 11 1.90 2.10 -3.61
CA PHE A 11 1.91 2.75 -2.30
C PHE A 11 0.51 2.88 -1.68
N VAL A 12 -0.50 3.28 -2.47
CA VAL A 12 -1.84 3.53 -1.95
C VAL A 12 -2.61 2.25 -1.62
N MET A 13 -2.41 1.17 -2.38
CA MET A 13 -3.13 -0.07 -2.16
C MET A 13 -2.87 -0.69 -0.77
N PRO A 14 -1.62 -0.78 -0.26
CA PRO A 14 -1.37 -1.19 1.12
C PRO A 14 -2.06 -0.32 2.19
N ALA A 15 -2.18 0.99 1.95
CA ALA A 15 -2.93 1.88 2.83
C ALA A 15 -4.44 1.60 2.78
N ALA A 16 -4.97 1.26 1.59
CA ALA A 16 -6.36 0.84 1.43
C ALA A 16 -6.66 -0.46 2.18
N PHE A 17 -5.77 -1.46 2.16
CA PHE A 17 -5.93 -2.68 2.98
C PHE A 17 -6.05 -2.36 4.47
N ALA A 18 -5.25 -1.41 4.97
CA ALA A 18 -5.37 -0.94 6.35
C ALA A 18 -6.73 -0.29 6.63
N CYS A 19 -7.27 0.48 5.68
CA CYS A 19 -8.62 1.05 5.80
C CYS A 19 -9.68 -0.06 5.85
N TYR A 20 -9.64 -1.02 4.92
CA TYR A 20 -10.61 -2.12 4.86
C TYR A 20 -10.58 -3.02 6.08
N LYS A 21 -9.38 -3.40 6.55
CA LYS A 21 -9.20 -4.14 7.80
C LYS A 21 -9.86 -3.47 8.99
N THR A 22 -9.87 -2.14 9.01
CA THR A 22 -10.33 -1.35 10.15
C THR A 22 -11.76 -0.85 10.01
N ASP A 23 -12.45 -1.20 8.93
CA ASP A 23 -13.77 -0.66 8.58
C ASP A 23 -13.72 0.88 8.44
N GLY A 24 -12.63 1.39 7.88
CA GLY A 24 -12.32 2.82 7.72
C GLY A 24 -11.73 3.51 8.96
N ASP A 25 -11.78 2.88 10.14
CA ASP A 25 -11.24 3.49 11.36
C ASP A 25 -9.76 3.18 11.59
N LEU A 26 -8.89 3.84 10.83
CA LEU A 26 -7.43 3.69 10.94
C LEU A 26 -6.88 3.94 12.37
N LYS A 27 -7.62 4.60 13.26
CA LYS A 27 -7.20 4.76 14.67
C LYS A 27 -7.12 3.43 15.41
N LYS A 28 -7.83 2.39 14.95
CA LYS A 28 -7.71 1.03 15.49
C LYS A 28 -6.30 0.44 15.33
N LEU A 29 -5.50 0.96 14.39
CA LEU A 29 -4.09 0.56 14.18
C LEU A 29 -3.10 1.46 14.92
N ARG A 30 -3.58 2.43 15.71
CA ARG A 30 -2.69 3.29 16.50
C ARG A 30 -1.88 2.45 17.48
N GLY A 31 -0.56 2.48 17.31
CA GLY A 31 0.37 1.73 18.17
C GLY A 31 0.71 0.33 17.64
N ASP A 32 -0.04 -0.20 16.66
CA ASP A 32 0.25 -1.50 16.04
C ASP A 32 1.40 -1.39 15.04
N THR A 33 2.61 -1.23 15.57
CA THR A 33 3.82 -1.09 14.77
C THR A 33 4.10 -2.35 13.94
N ALA A 34 3.66 -3.53 14.39
CA ALA A 34 3.84 -4.78 13.66
C ALA A 34 3.00 -4.78 12.37
N TYR A 35 1.72 -4.39 12.46
CA TYR A 35 0.86 -4.26 11.29
C TYR A 35 1.34 -3.17 10.34
N LEU A 36 1.75 -2.00 10.84
CA LEU A 36 2.26 -0.92 9.98
C LEU A 36 3.55 -1.30 9.25
N ASN A 37 4.40 -2.14 9.84
CA ASN A 37 5.54 -2.72 9.12
C ASN A 37 5.10 -3.69 8.02
N ARG A 38 4.00 -4.43 8.19
CA ARG A 38 3.45 -5.27 7.11
C ARG A 38 2.91 -4.43 5.95
N VAL A 39 2.20 -3.33 6.24
CA VAL A 39 1.76 -2.36 5.20
C VAL A 39 2.96 -1.84 4.39
N LEU A 40 4.03 -1.44 5.08
CA LEU A 40 5.26 -1.00 4.43
C LEU A 40 5.95 -2.14 3.65
N ASN A 41 5.99 -3.35 4.17
CA ASN A 41 6.59 -4.49 3.47
C ASN A 41 5.82 -4.82 2.18
N ALA A 42 4.48 -4.74 2.17
CA ALA A 42 3.69 -4.89 0.95
C ALA A 42 4.00 -3.80 -0.08
N ASN A 43 4.17 -2.55 0.35
CA ASN A 43 4.62 -1.48 -0.56
C ASN A 43 6.01 -1.79 -1.16
N ILE A 44 6.96 -2.28 -0.35
CA ILE A 44 8.29 -2.67 -0.84
C ILE A 44 8.20 -3.85 -1.82
N GLU A 45 7.33 -4.83 -1.59
CA GLU A 45 7.05 -5.91 -2.55
C GLU A 45 6.55 -5.35 -3.90
N GLY A 46 5.60 -4.43 -3.87
CA GLY A 46 5.09 -3.77 -5.07
C GLY A 46 6.17 -2.98 -5.81
N TYR A 47 7.01 -2.22 -5.10
CA TYR A 47 8.11 -1.48 -5.71
C TYR A 47 9.19 -2.41 -6.28
N ARG A 48 9.50 -3.54 -5.64
CA ARG A 48 10.38 -4.57 -6.22
C ARG A 48 9.81 -5.08 -7.54
N ALA A 49 8.53 -5.44 -7.57
CA ALA A 49 7.89 -5.94 -8.78
C ALA A 49 7.96 -4.91 -9.92
N ILE A 50 7.71 -3.64 -9.63
CA ILE A 50 7.80 -2.54 -10.61
C ILE A 50 9.23 -2.37 -11.13
N ARG A 51 10.23 -2.31 -10.23
CA ARG A 51 11.64 -2.20 -10.61
C ARG A 51 12.09 -3.38 -11.45
N ASP A 52 11.75 -4.59 -11.04
CA ASP A 52 12.20 -5.83 -11.67
C ASP A 52 11.53 -6.05 -13.04
N ALA A 53 10.36 -5.45 -13.25
CA ALA A 53 9.70 -5.32 -14.56
C ALA A 53 10.33 -4.26 -15.48
N GLY A 54 11.39 -3.55 -15.03
CA GLY A 54 12.12 -2.58 -15.83
C GLY A 54 11.63 -1.13 -15.74
N HIS A 55 10.69 -0.84 -14.84
CA HIS A 55 10.19 0.52 -14.62
C HIS A 55 11.08 1.32 -13.64
N ILE A 56 11.05 2.64 -13.77
CA ILE A 56 11.78 3.54 -12.89
C ILE A 56 10.94 3.79 -11.63
N ILE A 57 11.54 3.58 -10.45
CA ILE A 57 10.87 3.95 -9.18
C ILE A 57 10.80 5.47 -9.06
N LEU A 58 9.57 5.96 -8.93
CA LEU A 58 9.25 7.37 -8.80
C LEU A 58 8.37 7.62 -7.56
N PRO A 59 8.54 8.79 -6.89
CA PRO A 59 9.48 9.87 -7.22
C PRO A 59 10.94 9.47 -6.94
N LYS A 60 11.91 10.24 -7.43
CA LYS A 60 13.35 9.86 -7.36
C LYS A 60 13.83 9.63 -5.93
N GLU A 61 13.22 10.31 -4.96
CA GLU A 61 13.47 10.18 -3.53
C GLU A 61 13.19 8.77 -3.00
N ASP A 62 12.33 8.01 -3.69
CA ASP A 62 11.95 6.64 -3.37
C ASP A 62 12.87 5.61 -4.05
N ALA A 63 13.90 6.02 -4.80
CA ALA A 63 14.80 5.07 -5.48
C ALA A 63 15.50 4.10 -4.51
N ASP A 64 15.72 4.51 -3.26
CA ASP A 64 16.23 3.67 -2.16
C ASP A 64 15.09 3.19 -1.23
N PHE A 65 14.01 2.68 -1.82
CA PHE A 65 12.80 2.24 -1.09
C PHE A 65 13.05 1.06 -0.12
N GLU A 66 14.14 0.32 -0.28
CA GLU A 66 14.51 -0.77 0.64
C GLU A 66 15.32 -0.26 1.85
N GLY A 67 15.86 0.96 1.75
CA GLY A 67 16.76 1.55 2.73
C GLY A 67 16.10 1.91 4.06
N GLU A 68 16.92 1.99 5.12
CA GLU A 68 16.46 2.30 6.48
C GLU A 68 15.74 3.66 6.54
N LYS A 69 16.23 4.64 5.78
CA LYS A 69 15.64 5.99 5.72
C LYS A 69 14.21 5.95 5.19
N TYR A 70 13.96 5.22 4.11
CA TYR A 70 12.62 5.05 3.54
C TYR A 70 11.70 4.41 4.56
N ARG A 71 12.10 3.25 5.11
CA ARG A 71 11.32 2.50 6.09
C ARG A 71 10.94 3.35 7.30
N LYS A 72 11.90 4.09 7.86
CA LYS A 72 11.68 4.97 9.02
C LYS A 72 10.72 6.12 8.69
N THR A 73 10.81 6.67 7.49
CA THR A 73 9.97 7.79 7.04
C THR A 73 8.53 7.33 6.81
N CYS A 74 8.33 6.25 6.04
CA CYS A 74 7.01 5.68 5.79
C CYS A 74 6.34 5.19 7.08
N LEU A 75 7.08 4.51 7.97
CA LEU A 75 6.51 4.06 9.24
C LEU A 75 6.07 5.23 10.13
N ARG A 76 6.83 6.33 10.17
CA ARG A 76 6.43 7.56 10.89
C ARG A 76 5.17 8.16 10.27
N PHE A 77 5.10 8.20 8.94
CA PHE A 77 3.93 8.70 8.22
C PHE A 77 2.68 7.86 8.51
N PHE A 78 2.76 6.52 8.40
CA PHE A 78 1.63 5.64 8.72
C PHE A 78 1.20 5.74 10.19
N LYS A 79 2.15 5.88 11.13
CA LYS A 79 1.83 6.14 12.54
C LYS A 79 1.08 7.45 12.73
N LEU A 80 1.48 8.51 12.03
CA LEU A 80 0.80 9.80 12.07
C LEU A 80 -0.62 9.71 11.49
N MET A 81 -0.79 9.02 10.36
CA MET A 81 -2.11 8.77 9.75
C MET A 81 -3.04 8.04 10.73
N CYS A 82 -2.55 7.01 11.41
CA CYS A 82 -3.36 6.25 12.38
C CYS A 82 -3.60 7.03 13.69
N ALA A 83 -2.74 7.99 14.05
CA ALA A 83 -2.87 8.75 15.29
C ALA A 83 -3.75 10.01 15.16
N THR A 84 -4.06 10.46 13.95
CA THR A 84 -4.70 11.76 13.69
C THR A 84 -5.87 11.63 12.71
N SER A 85 -6.58 12.73 12.42
CA SER A 85 -7.60 12.78 11.37
C SER A 85 -7.03 12.68 9.96
N LEU A 86 -5.71 12.79 9.78
CA LEU A 86 -5.05 12.73 8.49
C LEU A 86 -5.33 11.42 7.76
N GLY A 87 -5.33 10.28 8.48
CA GLY A 87 -5.62 8.98 7.88
C GLY A 87 -7.03 8.90 7.29
N LYS A 88 -7.99 9.57 7.93
CA LYS A 88 -9.35 9.66 7.39
C LYS A 88 -9.38 10.46 6.08
N LEU A 89 -8.81 11.66 6.10
CA LEU A 89 -8.83 12.60 4.98
C LEU A 89 -8.03 12.11 3.77
N CYS A 90 -6.88 11.48 3.99
CA CYS A 90 -5.96 11.11 2.90
C CYS A 90 -6.17 9.70 2.37
N ALA A 91 -6.83 8.81 3.11
CA ALA A 91 -6.95 7.41 2.72
C ALA A 91 -8.36 6.86 2.94
N SER A 92 -8.86 6.88 4.19
CA SER A 92 -10.10 6.15 4.50
C SER A 92 -11.31 6.66 3.74
N ASP A 93 -11.52 7.98 3.67
CA ASP A 93 -12.72 8.51 3.02
C ASP A 93 -12.73 8.14 1.53
N HIS A 94 -11.59 8.17 0.85
CA HIS A 94 -11.49 7.72 -0.53
C HIS A 94 -11.66 6.19 -0.65
N ALA A 95 -10.86 5.40 0.07
CA ALA A 95 -10.87 3.94 -0.04
C ALA A 95 -12.25 3.32 0.27
N MET A 96 -12.97 3.88 1.24
CA MET A 96 -14.29 3.37 1.65
C MET A 96 -15.43 3.80 0.69
N ASN A 97 -15.23 4.85 -0.11
CA ASN A 97 -16.23 5.30 -1.10
C ASN A 97 -15.90 4.87 -2.54
N ALA A 98 -14.65 4.48 -2.81
CA ALA A 98 -14.16 4.08 -4.13
C ALA A 98 -13.83 2.57 -4.18
N ILE A 99 -14.67 1.73 -3.57
CA ILE A 99 -14.41 0.28 -3.43
C ILE A 99 -14.19 -0.40 -4.78
N ASP A 100 -15.02 -0.09 -5.78
CA ASP A 100 -14.90 -0.69 -7.12
C ASP A 100 -13.60 -0.26 -7.81
N GLU A 101 -13.20 1.00 -7.65
CA GLU A 101 -11.94 1.55 -8.18
C GLU A 101 -10.73 0.86 -7.55
N MET A 102 -10.72 0.73 -6.21
CA MET A 102 -9.63 0.07 -5.48
C MET A 102 -9.59 -1.43 -5.74
N SER A 103 -10.74 -2.08 -5.95
CA SER A 103 -10.81 -3.49 -6.36
C SER A 103 -10.24 -3.69 -7.75
N ALA A 104 -10.58 -2.82 -8.70
CA ALA A 104 -10.00 -2.84 -10.04
C ALA A 104 -8.49 -2.60 -10.00
N LEU A 105 -8.04 -1.58 -9.26
CA LEU A 105 -6.64 -1.24 -9.12
C LEU A 105 -5.83 -2.39 -8.51
N ASN A 106 -6.34 -3.03 -7.45
CA ASN A 106 -5.68 -4.18 -6.83
C ASN A 106 -5.56 -5.36 -7.79
N ARG A 107 -6.65 -5.71 -8.48
CA ARG A 107 -6.67 -6.82 -9.44
C ARG A 107 -5.66 -6.58 -10.57
N ASP A 108 -5.62 -5.36 -11.09
CA ASP A 108 -4.75 -5.03 -12.21
C ASP A 108 -3.28 -4.97 -11.77
N LEU A 109 -2.97 -4.48 -10.55
CA LEU A 109 -1.62 -4.59 -9.97
C LEU A 109 -1.19 -6.03 -9.74
N LYS A 110 -2.07 -6.90 -9.22
CA LYS A 110 -1.75 -8.31 -9.02
C LYS A 110 -1.47 -9.01 -10.34
N LYS A 111 -2.28 -8.75 -11.35
CA LYS A 111 -2.03 -9.24 -12.71
C LYS A 111 -0.66 -8.78 -13.21
N PHE A 112 -0.30 -7.52 -13.01
CA PHE A 112 1.02 -7.00 -13.35
C PHE A 112 2.14 -7.73 -12.56
N PHE A 113 1.97 -7.98 -11.26
CA PHE A 113 2.95 -8.74 -10.45
C PHE A 113 3.11 -10.17 -10.97
N ASP A 114 2.01 -10.85 -11.30
CA ASP A 114 2.00 -12.23 -11.80
C ASP A 114 2.66 -12.33 -13.18
N GLU A 115 2.35 -11.41 -14.10
CA GLU A 115 2.94 -11.35 -15.44
C GLU A 115 4.46 -11.12 -15.41
N ASN A 116 4.97 -10.50 -14.36
CA ASN A 116 6.39 -10.24 -14.13
C ASN A 116 7.06 -11.24 -13.16
N GLY A 117 6.34 -12.30 -12.74
CA GLY A 117 6.89 -13.35 -11.88
C GLY A 117 7.28 -12.88 -10.47
N ALA A 118 6.69 -11.78 -9.99
CA ALA A 118 7.00 -11.23 -8.68
C ALA A 118 6.35 -12.04 -7.55
N ALA A 119 7.06 -12.20 -6.43
CA ALA A 119 6.49 -12.73 -5.20
C ALA A 119 6.03 -11.57 -4.29
N TYR A 120 4.76 -11.58 -3.90
CA TYR A 120 4.13 -10.52 -3.07
C TYR A 120 3.28 -11.11 -1.92
N PRO A 121 3.84 -12.00 -1.07
CA PRO A 121 3.07 -12.71 -0.05
C PRO A 121 2.52 -11.82 1.07
N VAL A 122 3.22 -10.73 1.43
CA VAL A 122 2.69 -9.80 2.44
C VAL A 122 1.50 -9.04 1.86
N TRP A 123 1.58 -8.61 0.60
CA TRP A 123 0.44 -8.01 -0.09
C TRP A 123 -0.78 -8.93 -0.11
N GLN A 124 -0.63 -10.20 -0.51
CA GLN A 124 -1.72 -11.19 -0.52
C GLN A 124 -2.33 -11.40 0.87
N THR A 125 -1.49 -11.39 1.92
CA THR A 125 -1.96 -11.50 3.31
C THR A 125 -2.82 -10.30 3.69
N LEU A 126 -2.38 -9.08 3.38
CA LEU A 126 -3.14 -7.86 3.68
C LEU A 126 -4.43 -7.75 2.86
N GLU A 127 -4.41 -8.18 1.60
CA GLU A 127 -5.59 -8.29 0.74
C GLU A 127 -6.62 -9.23 1.36
N ALA A 128 -6.22 -10.41 1.83
CA ALA A 128 -7.12 -11.36 2.48
C ALA A 128 -7.75 -10.78 3.76
N GLU A 129 -7.03 -9.91 4.48
CA GLU A 129 -7.54 -9.20 5.65
C GLU A 129 -8.54 -8.07 5.30
N ALA A 130 -8.60 -7.62 4.04
CA ALA A 130 -9.59 -6.64 3.56
C ALA A 130 -11.01 -7.23 3.48
N GLY A 131 -11.14 -8.56 3.50
CA GLY A 131 -12.41 -9.25 3.65
C GLY A 131 -13.43 -8.86 2.57
N ARG A 132 -14.60 -8.35 2.99
CA ARG A 132 -15.74 -8.05 2.10
C ARG A 132 -15.49 -6.92 1.09
N TYR A 133 -14.41 -6.16 1.25
CA TYR A 133 -14.18 -4.92 0.50
C TYR A 133 -13.49 -5.13 -0.84
N LEU A 134 -12.75 -6.23 -1.03
CA LEU A 134 -12.06 -6.51 -2.28
C LEU A 134 -12.54 -7.88 -2.77
N GLN A 135 -13.19 -7.90 -3.93
CA GLN A 135 -13.73 -9.10 -4.59
C GLN A 135 -13.07 -9.32 -5.95
#